data_AF-A0A975WBT4-F1
#
_entry.id   AF-A0A975WBT4-F1
#
_cell.length_a   1.000
_cell.length_b   1.000
_cell.length_c   1.000
_cell.angle_alpha   90.00
_cell.angle_beta   90.00
_cell.angle_gamma   90.00
#
_symmetry.space_group_name_H-M   'P 1'
#
loop_
_entity.id
_entity.type
_entity.pdbx_description
1 polymer ?
#
loop_
_entity_poly.entity_id
_entity_poly.type
_entity_poly.pdbx_seq_one_letter_code
_entity_poly.pdbx_strand_id
1 'polypeptide(L)'
;MGPRDAHKRLLIQQIYRAESMQRIVEAQSCECATRYPPWDAAEAEYRDRYATGEYWDIVEATSESRRLANELRKVAKPICEAARNW
;
A
#
# COMPACT_ATOMS: atom_id res chain seq x y z
N MET A 1 15.03 2.13 -18.14
CA MET A 1 13.74 2.05 -17.43
C MET A 1 12.79 3.02 -18.10
N GLY A 2 11.74 2.52 -18.75
CA GLY A 2 10.79 3.38 -19.48
C GLY A 2 9.74 3.99 -18.53
N PRO A 3 8.98 5.01 -18.97
CA PRO A 3 7.92 5.61 -18.16
C PRO A 3 6.90 4.59 -17.65
N ARG A 4 6.53 3.58 -18.44
CA ARG A 4 5.59 2.51 -18.04
C ARG A 4 6.09 1.71 -16.83
N ASP A 5 7.38 1.40 -16.77
CA ASP A 5 7.98 0.67 -15.64
C ASP A 5 7.95 1.49 -14.34
N ALA A 6 8.11 2.81 -14.45
CA ALA A 6 8.07 3.71 -13.30
C ALA A 6 6.66 3.80 -12.69
N HIS A 7 5.62 3.88 -13.51
CA HIS A 7 4.23 3.93 -13.04
C HIS A 7 3.81 2.60 -12.38
N LYS A 8 4.20 1.45 -12.96
CA LYS A 8 4.02 0.13 -12.35
C LYS A 8 4.62 0.09 -10.95
N ARG A 9 5.89 0.46 -10.81
CA ARG A 9 6.60 0.43 -9.52
C ARG A 9 5.96 1.39 -8.52
N LEU A 10 5.45 2.53 -8.98
CA LEU A 10 4.76 3.48 -8.12
C LEU A 10 3.46 2.90 -7.57
N LEU A 11 2.64 2.26 -8.42
CA LEU A 11 1.39 1.65 -8.00
C LEU A 11 1.62 0.55 -6.95
N ILE A 12 2.55 -0.38 -7.19
CA ILE A 12 2.88 -1.46 -6.23
C ILE A 12 3.29 -0.86 -4.88
N GLN A 13 4.09 0.22 -4.86
CA GLN A 13 4.45 0.89 -3.62
C GLN A 13 3.26 1.54 -2.91
N GLN A 14 2.29 2.10 -3.63
CA GLN A 14 1.09 2.66 -2.98
C GLN A 14 0.15 1.58 -2.46
N ILE A 15 -0.03 0.48 -3.20
CA ILE A 15 -0.77 -0.71 -2.75
C ILE A 15 -0.15 -1.22 -1.44
N TYR A 16 1.16 -1.45 -1.43
CA TYR A 16 1.88 -1.90 -0.23
C TYR A 16 1.66 -0.99 0.99
N ARG A 17 1.74 0.34 0.78
CA ARG A 17 1.51 1.31 1.86
C ARG A 17 0.07 1.27 2.36
N ALA A 18 -0.91 1.13 1.47
CA ALA A 18 -2.31 1.03 1.86
C ALA A 18 -2.57 -0.26 2.65
N GLU A 19 -2.12 -1.41 2.14
CA GLU A 19 -2.26 -2.70 2.80
C GLU A 19 -1.57 -2.73 4.18
N SER A 20 -0.35 -2.19 4.29
CA SER A 20 0.37 -2.08 5.55
C SER A 20 -0.43 -1.31 6.60
N MET A 21 -0.99 -0.15 6.23
CA MET A 21 -1.82 0.63 7.14
C MET A 21 -3.12 -0.11 7.48
N GLN A 22 -3.72 -0.79 6.50
CA GLN A 22 -4.96 -1.55 6.72
C GLN A 22 -4.74 -2.69 7.71
N ARG A 23 -3.67 -3.48 7.55
CA ARG A 23 -3.30 -4.57 8.48
C ARG A 23 -3.13 -4.06 9.91
N ILE A 24 -2.52 -2.89 10.10
CA ILE A 24 -2.37 -2.30 11.44
C ILE A 24 -3.72 -1.94 12.05
N VAL A 25 -4.60 -1.32 11.25
CA VAL A 25 -5.94 -0.94 11.70
C VAL A 25 -6.78 -2.18 12.00
N GLU A 26 -6.71 -3.23 11.19
CA GLU A 26 -7.48 -4.45 11.40
C GLU A 26 -6.97 -5.25 12.60
N ALA A 27 -5.65 -5.41 12.73
CA ALA A 27 -5.04 -6.16 13.83
C ALA A 27 -4.96 -5.37 15.13
N GLN A 28 -5.21 -4.04 15.10
CA GLN A 28 -4.95 -3.11 16.20
C GLN A 28 -3.54 -3.26 16.78
N SER A 29 -2.58 -3.64 15.92
CA SER A 29 -1.20 -3.97 16.31
C SER A 29 -0.23 -3.40 15.29
N CYS A 30 0.90 -2.90 15.79
CA CYS A 30 2.00 -2.40 14.97
C CYS A 30 3.27 -3.22 15.18
N GLU A 31 3.14 -4.54 15.26
CA GLU A 31 4.29 -5.44 15.19
C GLU A 31 4.97 -5.36 13.82
N CYS A 32 6.27 -5.69 13.75
CA CYS A 32 7.03 -5.62 12.50
C CYS A 32 6.40 -6.44 11.38
N ALA A 33 5.82 -7.61 11.68
CA ALA A 33 5.14 -8.44 10.68
C ALA A 33 3.87 -7.77 10.12
N THR A 34 3.16 -7.01 10.95
CA THR A 34 1.94 -6.27 10.57
C THR A 34 2.29 -4.98 9.82
N ARG A 35 3.30 -4.24 10.32
CA ARG A 35 3.73 -2.95 9.76
C ARG A 35 4.52 -3.10 8.48
N TYR A 36 5.34 -4.13 8.38
CA TYR A 36 6.23 -4.40 7.25
C TYR A 36 5.97 -5.81 6.70
N PRO A 37 4.77 -6.06 6.13
CA PRO A 37 4.45 -7.35 5.55
C PRO A 37 5.35 -7.63 4.33
N PRO A 38 5.41 -8.89 3.86
CA PRO A 38 6.01 -9.22 2.57
C PRO A 38 5.35 -8.47 1.42
N TRP A 39 6.11 -8.24 0.33
CA TRP A 39 5.62 -7.54 -0.87
C TRP A 39 4.69 -8.41 -1.74
N ASP A 40 4.70 -9.72 -1.54
CA ASP A 40 3.98 -10.69 -2.38
C ASP A 40 2.49 -10.35 -2.54
N ALA A 41 1.85 -9.87 -1.48
CA ALA A 41 0.45 -9.47 -1.51
C ALA A 41 0.21 -8.25 -2.42
N ALA A 42 1.02 -7.19 -2.28
CA ALA A 42 0.92 -6.00 -3.10
C ALA A 42 1.29 -6.26 -4.57
N GLU A 43 2.27 -7.14 -4.80
CA GLU A 43 2.64 -7.58 -6.16
C GLU A 43 1.55 -8.45 -6.80
N ALA A 44 0.92 -9.33 -6.03
CA ALA A 44 -0.20 -10.13 -6.49
C ALA A 44 -1.41 -9.25 -6.83
N GLU A 45 -1.79 -8.32 -5.96
CA GLU A 45 -2.85 -7.35 -6.22
C GLU A 45 -2.58 -6.55 -7.50
N TYR A 46 -1.36 -6.06 -7.68
CA TYR A 46 -0.96 -5.40 -8.93
C TYR A 46 -1.14 -6.31 -10.14
N ARG A 47 -0.60 -7.53 -10.07
CA ARG A 47 -0.62 -8.47 -11.20
C ARG A 47 -2.06 -8.84 -11.56
N ASP A 48 -2.90 -9.11 -10.57
CA ASP A 48 -4.21 -9.68 -10.76
C ASP A 48 -5.22 -8.64 -11.27
N ARG A 49 -5.04 -7.36 -10.92
CA ARG A 49 -5.97 -6.28 -11.32
C ARG A 49 -5.43 -5.32 -12.38
N TYR A 50 -4.12 -5.17 -12.48
CA TYR A 50 -3.52 -4.06 -13.22
C TYR A 50 -2.41 -4.49 -14.20
N ALA A 51 -2.05 -5.77 -14.28
CA ALA A 51 -1.00 -6.23 -15.21
C ALA A 51 -1.27 -5.90 -16.68
N THR A 52 -2.55 -5.88 -17.06
CA THR A 52 -3.01 -5.54 -18.42
C THR A 52 -3.72 -4.18 -18.49
N GLY A 53 -3.67 -3.40 -17.41
CA GLY A 53 -4.33 -2.10 -17.33
C GLY A 53 -3.67 -1.06 -18.24
N GLU A 54 -4.47 -0.13 -18.74
CA GLU A 54 -3.95 1.02 -19.48
C GLU A 54 -3.30 2.04 -18.55
N TYR A 55 -2.59 3.01 -19.13
CA TYR A 55 -1.90 4.04 -18.37
C TYR A 55 -2.81 4.75 -17.36
N TRP A 56 -4.03 5.11 -17.77
CA TRP A 56 -4.97 5.83 -16.91
C TRP A 56 -5.46 4.97 -15.74
N ASP A 57 -5.69 3.67 -15.95
CA ASP A 57 -6.07 2.75 -14.88
C ASP A 57 -4.97 2.70 -13.80
N ILE A 58 -3.69 2.67 -14.20
CA ILE A 58 -2.56 2.68 -13.26
C ILE A 58 -2.50 4.00 -12.47
N VAL A 59 -2.71 5.14 -13.14
CA VAL A 59 -2.64 6.46 -12.51
C VAL A 59 -3.79 6.63 -11.51
N GLU A 60 -5.01 6.25 -11.90
CA GLU A 60 -6.18 6.32 -11.04
C GLU A 60 -6.01 5.41 -9.81
N ALA A 61 -5.66 4.14 -10.02
CA ALA A 61 -5.40 3.20 -8.93
C ALA A 61 -4.30 3.68 -7.98
N THR A 62 -3.27 4.36 -8.50
CA THR A 62 -2.19 4.95 -7.69
C THR A 62 -2.74 6.06 -6.79
N SER A 63 -3.60 6.92 -7.35
CA SER A 63 -4.25 8.02 -6.61
C SER A 63 -5.15 7.48 -5.51
N GLU A 64 -5.96 6.46 -5.81
CA GLU A 64 -6.86 5.79 -4.87
C GLU A 64 -6.09 5.10 -3.74
N SER A 65 -5.08 4.31 -4.08
CA SER A 65 -4.22 3.63 -3.10
C SER A 65 -3.55 4.63 -2.17
N ARG A 66 -3.07 5.76 -2.71
CA ARG A 66 -2.48 6.84 -1.91
C ARG A 66 -3.50 7.48 -0.98
N ARG A 67 -4.74 7.71 -1.44
CA ARG A 67 -5.82 8.26 -0.61
C ARG A 67 -6.16 7.31 0.53
N LEU A 68 -6.35 6.04 0.23
CA LEU A 68 -6.64 5.00 1.21
C LEU A 68 -5.53 4.90 2.27
N ALA A 69 -4.27 4.84 1.84
CA ALA A 69 -3.12 4.82 2.74
C ALA A 69 -3.11 6.04 3.69
N ASN A 70 -3.42 7.23 3.19
CA ASN A 70 -3.44 8.45 4.00
C ASN A 70 -4.60 8.50 5.00
N GLU A 71 -5.77 7.98 4.65
CA GLU A 71 -6.89 7.89 5.58
C GLU A 71 -6.59 6.86 6.69
N LEU A 72 -6.12 5.67 6.32
CA LEU A 72 -5.74 4.64 7.28
C LEU A 72 -4.57 5.09 8.16
N ARG A 73 -3.63 5.88 7.63
CA ARG A 73 -2.51 6.46 8.40
C ARG A 73 -3.00 7.24 9.62
N LYS A 74 -4.14 7.94 9.54
CA LYS A 74 -4.68 8.71 10.67
C LYS A 74 -5.06 7.80 11.85
N VAL A 75 -5.50 6.57 11.55
CA VAL A 75 -5.89 5.57 12.54
C VAL A 75 -4.68 4.71 12.97
N ALA A 76 -3.84 4.30 12.03
CA ALA A 76 -2.65 3.48 12.30
C ALA A 76 -1.57 4.21 13.10
N LYS A 77 -1.43 5.52 12.91
CA LYS A 77 -0.40 6.34 13.58
C LYS A 77 -0.43 6.21 15.11
N PRO A 78 -1.54 6.49 15.83
CA PRO A 78 -1.56 6.36 17.28
C PRO A 78 -1.28 4.92 17.76
N ILE A 79 -1.70 3.89 17.01
CA ILE A 79 -1.42 2.48 17.33
C ILE A 79 0.10 2.23 17.31
N CYS A 80 0.77 2.66 16.24
CA CYS A 80 2.20 2.49 16.08
C CYS A 80 3.05 3.37 17.01
N GLU A 81 2.61 4.59 17.30
CA GLU A 81 3.29 5.45 18.27
C GLU A 81 3.24 4.84 19.68
N ALA A 82 2.10 4.26 20.09
CA ALA A 82 1.98 3.54 21.35
C ALA A 82 2.92 2.31 21.42
N ALA A 83 3.11 1.62 20.28
CA ALA A 83 4.06 0.52 20.16
C ALA A 83 5.53 0.94 19.99
N ARG A 84 5.81 2.25 19.84
CA ARG A 84 7.12 2.83 19.47
C ARG A 84 7.68 2.25 18.15
N ASN A 85 6.82 1.96 17.18
CA ASN A 85 7.18 1.36 15.89
C ASN A 85 6.54 2.11 14.70
N TRP A 86 6.58 3.44 14.73
CA TRP A 86 6.00 4.28 13.69
C TRP A 86 6.91 4.49 12.47
#